data_AF-A0A9Q0DIQ4-F1
#
_entry.id   AF-A0A9Q0DIQ4-F1
#
_cell.length_a   1.000
_cell.length_b   1.000
_cell.length_c   1.000
_cell.angle_alpha   90.00
_cell.angle_beta   90.00
_cell.angle_gamma   90.00
#
_symmetry.space_group_name_H-M   'P 1'
#
loop_
_entity.id
_entity.type
_entity.pdbx_description
1 polymer ?
#
loop_
_entity_poly.entity_id
_entity_poly.type
_entity_poly.pdbx_seq_one_letter_code
_entity_poly.pdbx_strand_id
1 'polypeptide(L)' 'RGGSAHNCGQLRVGQVILEVGGFSLRGREHRDAARLIAEAFKNKERDHVDFLVTEFNVAL' A
#
# COMPACT_ATOMS: atom_id res chain seq x y z
N ARG A 1 13.28 -13.90 7.28
CA ARG A 1 13.52 -13.10 6.05
C ARG A 1 12.49 -11.99 6.03
N GLY A 2 12.90 -10.74 5.80
CA GLY A 2 11.96 -9.60 5.73
C GLY A 2 11.11 -9.63 4.46
N GLY A 3 9.88 -9.10 4.53
CA GLY A 3 9.01 -8.93 3.36
C GLY A 3 9.43 -7.75 2.47
N SER A 4 8.82 -7.62 1.29
CA SER A 4 9.20 -6.59 0.30
C SER A 4 9.16 -5.16 0.84
N ALA A 5 8.14 -4.81 1.63
CA ALA A 5 8.01 -3.49 2.24
C ALA A 5 9.15 -3.17 3.24
N HIS A 6 9.65 -4.18 3.95
CA HIS A 6 10.82 -4.00 4.82
C HIS A 6 12.09 -3.80 3.98
N ASN A 7 12.25 -4.56 2.90
CA ASN A 7 13.45 -4.52 2.07
C ASN A 7 13.55 -3.25 1.23
N CYS A 8 12.44 -2.63 0.83
CA CYS A 8 12.48 -1.35 0.11
C CYS A 8 12.86 -0.18 1.03
N GLY A 9 12.61 -0.26 2.34
CA GLY A 9 12.97 0.77 3.33
C GLY A 9 12.22 2.11 3.20
N GLN A 10 11.31 2.23 2.23
CA GLN A 10 10.57 3.46 1.95
C GLN A 10 9.22 3.52 2.68
N LEU A 11 8.60 2.36 2.93
CA LEU A 11 7.37 2.28 3.70
C LEU A 11 7.67 2.22 5.20
N ARG A 12 6.90 2.97 5.99
CA ARG A 12 7.08 3.11 7.44
C ARG A 12 5.77 2.86 8.17
N VAL A 13 5.87 2.27 9.37
CA VAL A 13 4.74 2.15 10.28
C VAL A 13 4.19 3.55 10.58
N GLY A 14 2.87 3.70 10.51
CA GLY A 14 2.17 4.98 10.71
C GLY A 14 1.78 5.72 9.42
N GLN A 15 2.28 5.28 8.26
CA GLN A 15 1.81 5.82 6.98
C GLN A 15 0.40 5.35 6.64
N VAL A 16 -0.36 6.22 5.96
CA VAL A 16 -1.70 5.91 5.42
C VAL A 16 -1.59 5.72 3.92
N ILE A 17 -2.08 4.59 3.43
CA ILE A 17 -2.13 4.25 2.00
C ILE A 17 -3.35 4.90 1.36
N LEU A 18 -3.14 5.71 0.33
CA LEU A 18 -4.17 6.40 -0.45
C LEU A 18 -4.49 5.67 -1.75
N GLU A 19 -3.47 5.10 -2.40
CA GLU A 19 -3.60 4.35 -3.65
C GLU A 19 -2.66 3.15 -3.68
N VAL A 20 -3.04 2.15 -4.48
CA VAL A 20 -2.25 0.94 -4.73
C VAL A 20 -2.27 0.67 -6.23
N GLY A 21 -1.11 0.67 -6.87
CA GLY A 21 -0.98 0.49 -8.32
C GLY A 21 -1.78 1.51 -9.15
N GLY A 22 -2.00 2.73 -8.62
CA GLY A 22 -2.80 3.78 -9.25
C GLY A 22 -4.31 3.72 -8.98
N PHE A 23 -4.80 2.76 -8.19
CA PHE A 23 -6.21 2.69 -7.80
C PHE A 23 -6.44 3.31 -6.43
N SER A 24 -7.36 4.28 -6.35
CA SER A 24 -7.74 4.92 -5.09
C SER A 24 -8.43 3.98 -4.10
N LEU A 25 -8.03 4.07 -2.83
CA LEU A 25 -8.65 3.36 -1.71
C LEU A 25 -9.76 4.17 -1.02
N ARG A 26 -10.02 5.41 -1.45
CA ARG A 26 -11.05 6.26 -0.83
C ARG A 26 -12.43 5.60 -0.88
N GLY A 27 -13.07 5.49 0.28
CA GLY A 27 -14.42 4.91 0.41
C GLY A 27 -14.49 3.40 0.26
N ARG A 28 -13.33 2.71 0.14
CA ARG A 28 -13.31 1.24 0.13
C ARG A 28 -13.34 0.70 1.55
N GLU A 29 -14.06 -0.39 1.72
CA GLU A 29 -13.97 -1.21 2.92
C GLU A 29 -12.55 -1.77 3.07
N HIS A 30 -12.14 -1.99 4.31
CA HIS A 30 -10.81 -2.55 4.61
C HIS A 30 -10.53 -3.85 3.84
N ARG A 31 -11.52 -4.73 3.73
CA ARG A 31 -11.41 -6.01 3.01
C ARG A 31 -11.06 -5.81 1.53
N ASP A 32 -11.65 -4.80 0.89
CA ASP A 32 -11.42 -4.52 -0.53
C ASP A 32 -10.03 -3.90 -0.74
N ALA A 33 -9.60 -3.02 0.16
CA ALA A 33 -8.25 -2.48 0.15
C ALA A 33 -7.19 -3.59 0.30
N ALA A 34 -7.37 -4.49 1.27
CA ALA A 34 -6.46 -5.62 1.49
C ALA A 34 -6.41 -6.58 0.28
N ARG A 35 -7.57 -6.83 -0.35
CA ARG A 35 -7.65 -7.64 -1.57
C ARG A 35 -6.87 -7.01 -2.70
N LEU A 36 -7.03 -5.70 -2.92
CA LEU A 36 -6.38 -4.97 -4.01
C LEU A 36 -4.84 -4.98 -3.85
N ILE A 37 -4.33 -4.84 -2.62
CA ILE A 37 -2.90 -5.02 -2.32
C ILE A 37 -2.42 -6.43 -2.68
N ALA A 38 -3.16 -7.45 -2.27
CA ALA A 38 -2.81 -8.84 -2.54
C ALA A 38 -2.83 -9.18 -4.03
N GLU A 39 -3.79 -8.64 -4.78
CA GLU A 39 -3.89 -8.81 -6.24
C GLU A 39 -2.75 -8.08 -6.95
N ALA A 40 -2.43 -6.84 -6.56
CA ALA A 40 -1.29 -6.10 -7.11
C ALA A 40 0.04 -6.84 -6.89
N PHE A 41 0.24 -7.44 -5.71
CA PHE A 41 1.44 -8.22 -5.41
C PHE A 41 1.53 -9.56 -6.16
N LYS A 42 0.39 -10.16 -6.50
CA LYS A 42 0.35 -11.42 -7.27
C LYS A 42 0.47 -11.22 -8.77
N ASN A 43 0.20 -10.00 -9.25
CA ASN A 43 0.31 -9.68 -10.67
C ASN A 43 1.77 -9.91 -11.13
N LYS A 44 1.93 -10.72 -12.17
CA LYS A 44 3.22 -11.10 -12.76
C LYS A 44 3.69 -10.14 -13.87
N GLU A 45 2.82 -9.23 -14.31
CA GLU A 45 3.13 -8.25 -15.36
C GLU A 45 4.01 -7.10 -14.84
N ARG A 46 3.98 -6.86 -13.51
CA ARG A 46 4.82 -5.88 -12.83
C ARG A 46 5.56 -6.57 -11.69
N ASP A 47 6.82 -6.22 -11.50
CA ASP A 47 7.69 -6.77 -10.45
C ASP A 47 7.68 -5.93 -9.15
N HIS A 48 6.86 -4.89 -9.12
CA HIS A 48 6.71 -3.95 -8.01
C HIS A 48 5.23 -3.61 -7.78
N VAL A 49 4.94 -3.05 -6.60
CA VAL A 49 3.64 -2.47 -6.25
C VAL A 49 3.86 -1.03 -5.84
N ASP A 50 3.24 -0.10 -6.56
CA ASP A 50 3.27 1.32 -6.21
C ASP A 50 2.27 1.60 -5.10
N PHE A 51 2.70 2.34 -4.09
CA PHE A 51 1.83 2.85 -3.03
C PHE A 51 1.92 4.38 -2.99
N LEU A 52 0.78 5.05 -3.16
CA LEU A 52 0.68 6.46 -2.79
C LEU A 52 0.38 6.53 -1.30
N VAL A 53 1.25 7.16 -0.52
CA VAL A 53 1.13 7.24 0.94
C VAL A 53 1.22 8.66 1.44
N THR A 54 0.61 8.92 2.59
CA THR A 54 0.83 10.15 3.38
C THR A 54 1.27 9.79 4.78
N GLU A 55 2.06 10.66 5.40
CA GLU A 55 2.22 10.62 6.85
C GLU A 55 0.92 11.08 7.52
N PHE A 56 0.56 10.44 8.62
CA PHE A 56 -0.56 10.90 9.42
C PHE A 56 -0.06 12.02 10.33
N ASN A 57 -0.55 13.25 10.13
CA ASN A 57 -0.32 14.32 11.10
C ASN A 57 -1.18 14.04 12.33
N VAL A 58 -0.56 13.59 13.42
CA VAL A 58 -1.19 13.51 14.77
C VAL A 58 -1.30 14.93 15.37
N ALA A 59 -1.86 15.86 14.61
CA ALA A 59 -2.30 17.16 15.09
C ALA A 59 -3.83 17.18 15.06
N LEU A 60 -4.42 16.40 15.97
CA LEU A 60 -5.83 16.48 16.36
C LEU A 60 -5.87 16.66 17.87
#